data_AF-A0A2N5ZCD7-F1
#
_entry.id   AF-A0A2N5ZCD7-F1
#
_cell.length_a   1.000
_cell.length_b   1.000
_cell.length_c   1.000
_cell.angle_alpha   90.00
_cell.angle_beta   90.00
_cell.angle_gamma   90.00
#
_symmetry.space_group_name_H-M   'P 1'
#
loop_
_entity.id
_entity.type
_entity.pdbx_description
1 polymer ?
#
loop_
_entity_poly.entity_id
_entity_poly.type
_entity_poly.pdbx_seq_one_letter_code
_entity_poly.pdbx_strand_id
1 'polypeptide(L)'
;MELKNGIMDVLPLYFNEHIVKHFEIDASGRFSLAALANLVQEDAAEHARRLKVGYRDLLKNNLAWMMARARFRFLGSPELGKNIETETWVKDHDRMFSYRDFHFKFNEEVFAVVNTAWLIANIETKKMISPEEYIKYSFKLKNRCLVNDEIPKLKGVEGQAEHVFMHKVKFSNIDLNHHVNNVSYLQWYLDYIPNDVALYPLNELVVNYLHEVRLNDKVSIYYDIKPGDNLIHVTCEMVNAATDQPACRIEAIHQKHKTSE
;
A
#
# COMPACT_ATOMS: atom_id res chain seq x y z
N MET A 1 31.74 -6.14 -36.07
CA MET A 1 31.57 -5.23 -34.91
C MET A 1 30.41 -5.80 -34.11
N GLU A 2 30.74 -6.64 -33.13
CA GLU A 2 29.78 -7.46 -32.40
C GLU A 2 28.92 -6.60 -31.47
N LEU A 3 27.60 -6.78 -31.57
CA LEU A 3 26.60 -6.27 -30.63
C LEU A 3 26.86 -6.91 -29.26
N LYS A 4 27.36 -6.11 -28.31
CA LYS A 4 27.44 -6.51 -26.90
C LYS A 4 26.03 -6.61 -26.31
N ASN A 5 25.50 -7.83 -26.32
CA ASN A 5 24.67 -8.50 -25.32
C ASN A 5 23.97 -7.65 -24.25
N GLY A 6 22.62 -7.70 -24.22
CA GLY A 6 21.90 -7.92 -22.96
C GLY A 6 20.71 -7.03 -22.60
N ILE A 7 20.27 -6.08 -23.43
CA ILE A 7 19.06 -5.30 -23.14
C ILE A 7 17.86 -6.13 -23.59
N MET A 8 17.33 -6.95 -22.68
CA MET A 8 15.99 -7.51 -22.85
C MET A 8 14.99 -6.37 -23.02
N ASP A 9 14.04 -6.53 -23.95
CA ASP A 9 12.86 -5.69 -24.18
C ASP A 9 11.98 -5.56 -22.93
N VAL A 10 12.44 -4.85 -21.89
CA VAL A 10 11.65 -4.58 -20.69
C VAL A 10 11.04 -3.21 -20.83
N LEU A 11 9.72 -3.20 -21.06
CA LEU A 11 8.95 -1.97 -21.18
C LEU A 11 8.98 -1.19 -19.85
N PRO A 12 9.00 0.15 -19.90
CA PRO A 12 8.95 1.01 -18.71
C PRO A 12 7.64 0.89 -17.92
N LEU A 13 6.60 0.38 -18.57
CA LEU A 13 5.26 0.21 -18.04
C LEU A 13 4.94 -1.28 -17.95
N TYR A 14 4.33 -1.67 -16.83
CA TYR A 14 3.68 -2.96 -16.68
C TYR A 14 2.17 -2.76 -16.67
N PHE A 15 1.47 -3.62 -17.41
CA PHE A 15 0.03 -3.65 -17.50
C PHE A 15 -0.49 -5.00 -17.03
N ASN A 16 -1.64 -4.98 -16.37
CA ASN A 16 -2.37 -6.17 -15.95
C ASN A 16 -3.87 -5.95 -16.12
N GLU A 17 -4.60 -7.05 -16.31
CA GLU A 17 -6.07 -7.05 -16.36
C GLU A 17 -6.61 -8.00 -15.30
N HIS A 18 -7.69 -7.60 -14.65
CA HIS A 18 -8.33 -8.40 -13.61
C HIS A 18 -9.84 -8.22 -13.64
N ILE A 19 -10.57 -9.34 -13.56
CA ILE A 19 -12.03 -9.30 -13.44
C ILE A 19 -12.39 -9.26 -11.96
N VAL A 20 -13.16 -8.25 -11.54
CA VAL A 20 -13.60 -8.09 -10.16
C VAL A 20 -14.45 -9.28 -9.71
N LYS A 21 -14.05 -9.91 -8.61
CA LYS A 21 -14.68 -11.12 -8.04
C LYS A 21 -15.51 -10.78 -6.81
N HIS A 22 -16.45 -11.67 -6.47
CA HIS A 22 -17.38 -11.49 -5.36
C HIS A 22 -16.69 -11.22 -4.01
N PHE A 23 -15.57 -11.91 -3.72
CA PHE A 23 -14.83 -11.75 -2.46
C PHE A 23 -14.00 -10.47 -2.39
N GLU A 24 -13.93 -9.70 -3.48
CA GLU A 24 -13.20 -8.44 -3.56
C GLU A 24 -14.12 -7.24 -3.35
N ILE A 25 -15.43 -7.47 -3.28
CA ILE A 25 -16.42 -6.50 -2.89
C ILE A 25 -16.58 -6.54 -1.37
N ASP A 26 -16.43 -5.40 -0.69
CA ASP A 26 -16.57 -5.30 0.76
C ASP A 26 -18.04 -5.15 1.20
N ALA A 27 -18.25 -5.04 2.52
CA ALA A 27 -19.56 -4.90 3.15
C ALA A 27 -20.35 -3.65 2.69
N SER A 28 -19.68 -2.69 2.07
CA SER A 28 -20.28 -1.47 1.54
C SER A 28 -20.72 -1.60 0.07
N GLY A 29 -20.48 -2.75 -0.56
CA GLY A 29 -20.79 -3.01 -1.96
C GLY A 29 -19.77 -2.43 -2.95
N ARG A 30 -18.59 -2.01 -2.48
CA ARG A 30 -17.51 -1.43 -3.30
C ARG A 30 -16.33 -2.38 -3.43
N PHE A 31 -15.51 -2.17 -4.46
CA PHE A 31 -14.21 -2.81 -4.56
C PHE A 31 -13.35 -2.47 -3.34
N SER A 32 -12.99 -3.50 -2.58
CA SER A 32 -12.42 -3.35 -1.26
C SER A 32 -11.00 -2.77 -1.30
N LEU A 33 -10.67 -2.00 -0.26
CA LEU A 33 -9.30 -1.53 -0.02
C LEU A 33 -8.29 -2.68 -0.01
N ALA A 34 -8.66 -3.82 0.59
CA ALA A 34 -7.81 -5.00 0.66
C ALA A 34 -7.54 -5.61 -0.73
N ALA A 35 -8.55 -5.69 -1.60
CA ALA A 35 -8.36 -6.18 -2.97
C ALA A 35 -7.43 -5.26 -3.77
N LEU A 36 -7.66 -3.94 -3.70
CA LEU A 36 -6.79 -2.96 -4.36
C LEU A 36 -5.34 -3.06 -3.86
N ALA A 37 -5.13 -3.15 -2.54
CA ALA A 37 -3.79 -3.26 -1.97
C ALA A 37 -3.08 -4.58 -2.34
N ASN A 38 -3.83 -5.68 -2.45
CA ASN A 38 -3.28 -6.95 -2.96
C ASN A 38 -2.80 -6.81 -4.42
N LEU A 39 -3.60 -6.18 -5.29
CA LEU A 39 -3.21 -5.94 -6.68
C LEU A 39 -1.97 -5.03 -6.77
N VAL A 40 -1.90 -3.98 -5.95
CA VAL A 40 -0.71 -3.10 -5.86
C VAL A 40 0.56 -3.91 -5.55
N GLN A 41 0.49 -4.83 -4.59
CA GLN A 41 1.64 -5.66 -4.22
C GLN A 41 2.01 -6.66 -5.31
N GLU A 42 1.02 -7.31 -5.92
CA GLU A 42 1.21 -8.29 -6.99
C GLU A 42 1.81 -7.63 -8.24
N ASP A 43 1.21 -6.53 -8.71
CA ASP A 43 1.66 -5.80 -9.90
C ASP A 43 3.05 -5.17 -9.67
N ALA A 44 3.36 -4.71 -8.45
CA ALA A 44 4.71 -4.27 -8.08
C ALA A 44 5.73 -5.41 -8.18
N ALA A 45 5.40 -6.58 -7.62
CA ALA A 45 6.28 -7.74 -7.58
C ALA A 45 6.55 -8.29 -8.98
N GLU A 46 5.52 -8.41 -9.81
CA GLU A 46 5.63 -8.90 -11.18
C GLU A 46 6.41 -7.92 -12.07
N HIS A 47 6.15 -6.61 -11.95
CA HIS A 47 6.96 -5.63 -12.67
C HIS A 47 8.43 -5.68 -12.21
N ALA A 48 8.70 -5.75 -10.91
CA ALA A 48 10.06 -5.89 -10.39
C ALA A 48 10.76 -7.15 -10.90
N ARG A 49 10.04 -8.28 -10.98
CA ARG A 49 10.55 -9.54 -11.57
C ARG A 49 10.95 -9.37 -13.03
N ARG A 50 10.14 -8.67 -13.85
CA ARG A 50 10.47 -8.38 -15.26
C ARG A 50 11.68 -7.47 -15.41
N LEU A 51 11.85 -6.53 -14.49
CA LEU A 51 13.02 -5.66 -14.38
C LEU A 51 14.26 -6.37 -13.80
N LYS A 52 14.18 -7.66 -13.46
CA LYS A 52 15.27 -8.46 -12.83
C LYS A 52 15.76 -7.88 -11.50
N VAL A 53 14.85 -7.21 -10.79
CA VAL A 53 15.05 -6.67 -9.44
C VAL A 53 13.94 -7.14 -8.51
N GLY A 54 13.35 -8.30 -8.81
CA GLY A 54 12.27 -8.89 -8.03
C GLY A 54 12.79 -9.56 -6.76
N TYR A 55 11.86 -10.14 -6.00
CA TYR A 55 12.15 -10.84 -4.74
C TYR A 55 13.30 -11.85 -4.87
N ARG A 56 13.25 -12.75 -5.87
CA ARG A 56 14.28 -13.78 -6.07
C ARG A 56 15.63 -13.21 -6.49
N ASP A 57 15.68 -12.05 -7.11
CA ASP A 57 16.93 -11.42 -7.54
C ASP A 57 17.64 -10.75 -6.36
N LEU A 58 16.88 -10.07 -5.51
CA LEU A 58 17.42 -9.47 -4.27
C LEU A 58 17.80 -10.54 -3.24
N LEU A 59 17.02 -11.61 -3.13
CA LEU A 59 17.27 -12.68 -2.14
C LEU A 59 18.65 -13.33 -2.31
N LYS A 60 19.20 -13.36 -3.53
CA LYS A 60 20.57 -13.84 -3.81
C LYS A 60 21.65 -13.10 -3.02
N ASN A 61 21.38 -11.86 -2.62
CA ASN A 61 22.28 -11.01 -1.84
C ASN A 61 21.78 -10.81 -0.39
N ASN A 62 20.83 -11.64 0.06
CA ASN A 62 20.16 -11.51 1.35
C ASN A 62 19.43 -10.17 1.53
N LEU A 63 18.81 -9.68 0.45
CA LEU A 63 18.09 -8.41 0.41
C LEU A 63 16.61 -8.63 0.10
N ALA A 64 15.77 -7.72 0.56
CA ALA A 64 14.35 -7.68 0.23
C ALA A 64 13.85 -6.25 0.04
N TRP A 65 12.82 -6.11 -0.81
CA TRP A 65 12.01 -4.91 -0.87
C TRP A 65 11.08 -4.85 0.34
N MET A 66 10.98 -3.67 0.95
CA MET A 66 10.02 -3.37 2.01
C MET A 66 9.22 -2.14 1.59
N MET A 67 7.89 -2.25 1.56
CA MET A 67 7.02 -1.11 1.33
C MET A 67 7.01 -0.26 2.60
N ALA A 68 7.51 0.96 2.53
CA ALA A 68 7.56 1.87 3.67
C ALA A 68 6.34 2.77 3.75
N ARG A 69 5.81 3.20 2.58
CA ARG A 69 4.64 4.08 2.51
C ARG A 69 3.78 3.76 1.31
N ALA A 70 2.48 3.97 1.44
CA ALA A 70 1.56 4.02 0.32
C ALA A 70 0.51 5.13 0.52
N ARG A 71 0.08 5.75 -0.57
CA ARG A 71 -1.11 6.61 -0.64
C ARG A 71 -2.06 5.99 -1.65
N PHE A 72 -3.30 5.77 -1.24
CA PHE A 72 -4.42 5.37 -2.08
C PHE A 72 -5.35 6.57 -2.22
N ARG A 73 -5.63 6.99 -3.46
CA ARG A 73 -6.72 7.92 -3.76
C ARG A 73 -7.78 7.22 -4.59
N PHE A 74 -9.03 7.39 -4.19
CA PHE A 74 -10.17 6.76 -4.81
C PHE A 74 -11.02 7.85 -5.50
N LEU A 75 -11.30 7.63 -6.77
CA LEU A 75 -12.11 8.50 -7.63
C LEU A 75 -13.45 7.85 -7.97
N GLY A 76 -13.54 6.53 -7.80
CA GLY A 76 -14.73 5.72 -8.02
C GLY A 76 -14.52 4.29 -7.55
N SER A 77 -15.43 3.39 -7.92
CA SER A 77 -15.31 1.98 -7.61
C SER A 77 -15.90 1.14 -8.75
N PRO A 78 -15.18 0.12 -9.25
CA PRO A 78 -15.72 -0.79 -10.25
C PRO A 78 -16.79 -1.69 -9.64
N GLU A 79 -17.78 -2.05 -10.45
CA GLU A 79 -18.79 -3.03 -10.07
C GLU A 79 -18.24 -4.46 -10.17
N LEU A 80 -18.92 -5.38 -9.49
CA LEU A 80 -18.69 -6.81 -9.62
C LEU A 80 -18.73 -7.27 -11.09
N GLY A 81 -17.74 -8.09 -11.48
CA GLY A 81 -17.65 -8.65 -12.83
C GLY A 81 -17.11 -7.69 -13.90
N LYS A 82 -16.81 -6.44 -13.55
CA LYS A 82 -16.13 -5.51 -14.47
C LYS A 82 -14.65 -5.90 -14.62
N ASN A 83 -14.10 -5.66 -15.81
CA ASN A 83 -12.67 -5.74 -16.04
C ASN A 83 -12.01 -4.46 -15.54
N ILE A 84 -10.95 -4.59 -14.75
CA ILE A 84 -10.09 -3.50 -14.36
C ILE A 84 -8.72 -3.66 -15.01
N GLU A 85 -8.15 -2.54 -15.43
CA GLU A 85 -6.81 -2.46 -15.99
C GLU A 85 -5.90 -1.74 -15.01
N THR A 86 -4.77 -2.35 -14.65
CA THR A 86 -3.70 -1.67 -13.90
C THR A 86 -2.59 -1.24 -14.86
N GLU A 87 -2.07 -0.03 -14.68
CA GLU A 87 -0.76 0.37 -15.19
C GLU A 87 0.17 0.77 -14.03
N THR A 88 1.41 0.28 -14.02
CA THR A 88 2.43 0.68 -13.02
C THR A 88 3.81 0.88 -13.61
N TRP A 89 4.55 1.84 -13.05
CA TRP A 89 5.91 2.19 -13.45
C TRP A 89 6.74 2.65 -12.25
N VAL A 90 8.07 2.59 -12.42
CA VAL A 90 9.00 3.25 -11.49
C VAL A 90 8.93 4.76 -11.79
N LYS A 91 8.46 5.54 -10.82
CA LYS A 91 8.34 7.01 -10.93
C LYS A 91 9.72 7.64 -10.92
N ASP A 92 10.43 7.43 -9.81
CA ASP A 92 11.77 7.94 -9.55
C ASP A 92 12.36 7.23 -8.33
N HIS A 93 13.49 7.73 -7.83
CA HIS A 93 14.11 7.29 -6.60
C HIS A 93 14.91 8.42 -5.95
N ASP A 94 15.14 8.31 -4.66
CA ASP A 94 16.15 9.05 -3.93
C ASP A 94 17.14 8.09 -3.26
N ARG A 95 17.95 8.60 -2.33
CA ARG A 95 18.97 7.82 -1.61
C ARG A 95 18.39 6.66 -0.80
N MET A 96 17.16 6.76 -0.32
CA MET A 96 16.53 5.83 0.62
C MET A 96 15.39 5.04 -0.04
N PHE A 97 14.65 5.66 -0.97
CA PHE A 97 13.41 5.09 -1.51
C PHE A 97 13.40 5.01 -3.03
N SER A 98 12.82 3.92 -3.54
CA SER A 98 12.28 3.82 -4.89
C SER A 98 10.79 4.15 -4.86
N TYR A 99 10.36 5.05 -5.73
CA TYR A 99 8.97 5.46 -5.86
C TYR A 99 8.31 4.75 -7.03
N ARG A 100 7.10 4.24 -6.82
CA ARG A 100 6.30 3.54 -7.82
C ARG A 100 4.86 4.02 -7.78
N ASP A 101 4.33 4.30 -8.96
CA ASP A 101 2.96 4.78 -9.13
C ASP A 101 2.11 3.75 -9.87
N PHE A 102 0.80 3.84 -9.65
CA PHE A 102 -0.22 2.99 -10.24
C PHE A 102 -1.42 3.84 -10.66
N HIS A 103 -1.98 3.52 -11.83
CA HIS A 103 -3.38 3.84 -12.11
C HIS A 103 -4.17 2.54 -12.27
N PHE A 104 -5.35 2.53 -11.68
CA PHE A 104 -6.34 1.49 -11.89
C PHE A 104 -7.52 2.09 -12.64
N LYS A 105 -7.91 1.43 -13.73
CA LYS A 105 -8.94 1.91 -14.65
C LYS A 105 -10.05 0.90 -14.80
N PHE A 106 -11.26 1.38 -15.05
CA PHE A 106 -12.34 0.61 -15.65
C PHE A 106 -13.01 1.50 -16.69
N ASN A 107 -13.38 0.95 -17.84
CA ASN A 107 -13.94 1.73 -18.96
C ASN A 107 -13.07 2.96 -19.34
N GLU A 108 -11.75 2.79 -19.40
CA GLU A 108 -10.76 3.85 -19.69
C GLU A 108 -10.65 4.98 -18.64
N GLU A 109 -11.55 5.03 -17.65
CA GLU A 109 -11.54 6.02 -16.58
C GLU A 109 -10.74 5.53 -15.37
N VAL A 110 -9.88 6.40 -14.82
CA VAL A 110 -9.11 6.08 -13.62
C VAL A 110 -10.03 6.16 -12.40
N PHE A 111 -10.19 5.05 -11.70
CA PHE A 111 -10.99 4.99 -10.47
C PHE A 111 -10.12 4.98 -9.21
N ALA A 112 -8.85 4.61 -9.31
CA ALA A 112 -7.91 4.70 -8.20
C ALA A 112 -6.50 5.04 -8.68
N VAL A 113 -5.81 5.84 -7.87
CA VAL A 113 -4.40 6.19 -8.03
C VAL A 113 -3.66 5.75 -6.78
N VAL A 114 -2.55 5.02 -6.94
CA VAL A 114 -1.74 4.59 -5.81
C VAL A 114 -0.31 5.05 -6.01
N ASN A 115 0.26 5.70 -5.00
CA ASN A 115 1.68 6.04 -4.94
C ASN A 115 2.33 5.21 -3.82
N THR A 116 3.51 4.65 -4.07
CA THR A 116 4.23 3.82 -3.09
C THR A 116 5.70 4.20 -2.99
N ALA A 117 6.26 4.06 -1.79
CA ALA A 117 7.67 4.23 -1.51
C ALA A 117 8.25 2.94 -0.93
N TRP A 118 9.31 2.44 -1.54
CA TRP A 118 9.94 1.16 -1.23
C TRP A 118 11.40 1.35 -0.87
N LEU A 119 11.86 0.65 0.15
CA LEU A 119 13.28 0.58 0.51
C LEU A 119 13.81 -0.84 0.29
N ILE A 120 15.13 -0.96 0.12
CA ILE A 120 15.80 -2.25 0.16
C ILE A 120 16.51 -2.38 1.51
N ALA A 121 16.31 -3.50 2.19
CA ALA A 121 17.04 -3.83 3.41
C ALA A 121 17.63 -5.23 3.32
N ASN A 122 18.75 -5.42 4.00
CA ASN A 122 19.27 -6.74 4.26
C ASN A 122 18.40 -7.48 5.29
N ILE A 123 18.00 -8.71 4.98
CA ILE A 123 16.98 -9.45 5.73
C ILE A 123 17.46 -9.77 7.15
N GLU A 124 18.74 -10.13 7.31
CA GLU A 124 19.35 -10.49 8.60
C GLU A 124 19.73 -9.27 9.42
N THR A 125 20.52 -8.36 8.85
CA THR A 125 21.10 -7.21 9.58
C THR A 125 20.13 -6.04 9.72
N LYS A 126 19.02 -6.06 8.97
CA LYS A 126 18.05 -4.95 8.84
C LYS A 126 18.66 -3.65 8.33
N LYS A 127 19.89 -3.68 7.82
CA LYS A 127 20.58 -2.50 7.26
C LYS A 127 19.96 -2.13 5.92
N MET A 128 19.53 -0.88 5.81
CA MET A 128 19.03 -0.31 4.56
C MET A 128 20.18 -0.06 3.58
N ILE A 129 19.91 -0.27 2.30
CA ILE A 129 20.82 0.04 1.21
C ILE A 129 20.14 0.96 0.19
N SER A 130 20.95 1.72 -0.55
CA SER A 130 20.41 2.58 -1.61
C SER A 130 19.77 1.72 -2.71
N PRO A 131 18.55 2.05 -3.17
CA PRO A 131 17.92 1.34 -4.28
C PRO A 131 18.58 1.66 -5.63
N GLU A 132 19.36 2.74 -5.72
CA GLU A 132 19.99 3.24 -6.95
C GLU A 132 20.71 2.16 -7.75
N GLU A 133 21.55 1.34 -7.09
CA GLU A 133 22.33 0.30 -7.78
C GLU A 133 21.45 -0.75 -8.47
N TYR A 134 20.23 -0.97 -7.97
CA TYR A 134 19.29 -1.96 -8.48
C TYR A 134 18.42 -1.38 -9.59
N ILE A 135 17.98 -0.13 -9.45
CA ILE A 135 17.04 0.50 -10.40
C ILE A 135 17.69 1.51 -11.35
N LYS A 136 19.03 1.60 -11.38
CA LYS A 136 19.77 2.54 -12.24
C LYS A 136 19.45 2.39 -13.73
N TYR A 137 19.18 1.17 -14.18
CA TYR A 137 18.86 0.89 -15.58
C TYR A 137 17.35 0.82 -15.85
N SER A 138 16.52 0.98 -14.81
CA SER A 138 15.08 1.08 -14.99
C SER A 138 14.74 2.42 -15.62
N PHE A 139 13.92 2.40 -16.66
CA PHE A 139 13.32 3.62 -17.20
C PHE A 139 12.39 4.24 -16.14
N LYS A 140 12.61 5.54 -15.87
CA LYS A 140 11.86 6.30 -14.87
C LYS A 140 10.90 7.25 -15.57
N LEU A 141 9.63 7.18 -15.22
CA LEU A 141 8.59 8.05 -15.79
C LEU A 141 8.12 9.04 -14.73
N LYS A 142 8.83 10.17 -14.63
CA LYS A 142 8.47 11.27 -13.71
C LYS A 142 7.23 12.02 -14.23
N ASN A 143 6.42 12.55 -13.33
CA ASN A 143 5.26 13.41 -13.61
C ASN A 143 4.15 12.78 -14.48
N ARG A 144 4.12 11.45 -14.62
CA ARG A 144 3.06 10.73 -15.36
C ARG A 144 1.77 10.56 -14.54
N CYS A 145 1.92 10.43 -13.22
CA CYS A 145 0.80 10.11 -12.35
C CYS A 145 -0.20 11.27 -12.30
N LEU A 146 -1.51 10.98 -12.21
CA LEU A 146 -2.53 12.01 -11.99
C LEU A 146 -2.33 12.73 -10.64
N VAL A 147 -1.69 12.05 -9.69
CA VAL A 147 -1.39 12.55 -8.34
C VAL A 147 0.11 12.46 -8.14
N ASN A 148 0.77 13.61 -8.03
CA ASN A 148 2.23 13.68 -7.91
C ASN A 148 2.74 14.18 -6.56
N ASP A 149 1.84 14.52 -5.63
CA ASP A 149 2.20 14.99 -4.29
C ASP A 149 3.09 13.98 -3.55
N GLU A 150 4.01 14.46 -2.72
CA GLU A 150 4.84 13.59 -1.88
C GLU A 150 3.96 12.75 -0.94
N ILE A 151 4.36 11.50 -0.68
CA ILE A 151 3.70 10.65 0.32
C ILE A 151 4.21 11.06 1.71
N PRO A 152 3.36 11.65 2.56
CA PRO A 152 3.81 12.25 3.80
C PRO A 152 4.32 11.18 4.78
N LYS A 153 5.25 11.60 5.63
CA LYS A 153 5.59 10.86 6.84
C LYS A 153 4.55 11.18 7.91
N LEU A 154 3.83 10.17 8.38
CA LEU A 154 2.77 10.31 9.35
C LEU A 154 3.31 10.41 10.77
N LYS A 155 2.69 11.30 11.56
CA LYS A 155 2.95 11.41 13.00
C LYS A 155 2.11 10.37 13.76
N GLY A 156 2.53 10.06 14.99
CA GLY A 156 1.72 9.20 15.86
C GLY A 156 0.42 9.89 16.25
N VAL A 157 -0.52 9.14 16.81
CA VAL A 157 -1.78 9.75 17.27
C VAL A 157 -1.46 10.57 18.52
N GLU A 158 -1.65 11.89 18.44
CA GLU A 158 -1.48 12.82 19.56
C GLU A 158 -2.84 13.10 20.22
N GLY A 159 -2.90 13.27 21.55
CA GLY A 159 -4.11 13.72 22.26
C GLY A 159 -4.94 12.60 22.91
N GLN A 160 -6.27 12.74 22.89
CA GLN A 160 -7.24 11.77 23.44
C GLN A 160 -7.46 10.59 22.48
N ALA A 161 -6.38 9.89 22.13
CA ALA A 161 -6.47 8.70 21.31
C ALA A 161 -7.31 7.63 22.02
N GLU A 162 -8.35 7.12 21.36
CA GLU A 162 -9.09 5.99 21.91
C GLU A 162 -8.21 4.73 21.78
N HIS A 163 -7.87 4.09 22.89
CA HIS A 163 -7.32 2.73 22.86
C HIS A 163 -8.48 1.76 22.73
N VAL A 164 -8.71 1.27 21.52
CA VAL A 164 -9.99 0.65 21.21
C VAL A 164 -9.88 -0.85 21.36
N PHE A 165 -8.80 -1.45 20.88
CA PHE A 165 -8.64 -2.90 20.89
C PHE A 165 -7.19 -3.35 20.93
N MET A 166 -7.01 -4.56 21.45
CA MET A 166 -5.79 -5.35 21.32
C MET A 166 -6.04 -6.50 20.34
N HIS A 167 -5.42 -6.43 19.17
CA HIS A 167 -5.48 -7.48 18.16
C HIS A 167 -4.39 -8.53 18.42
N LYS A 168 -4.77 -9.80 18.53
CA LYS A 168 -3.79 -10.90 18.52
C LYS A 168 -3.57 -11.35 17.09
N VAL A 169 -2.33 -11.24 16.60
CA VAL A 169 -1.97 -11.64 15.24
C VAL A 169 -2.28 -13.12 15.02
N LYS A 170 -3.05 -13.39 13.97
CA LYS A 170 -3.46 -14.74 13.58
C LYS A 170 -2.59 -15.25 12.44
N PHE A 171 -2.59 -16.56 12.26
CA PHE A 171 -1.84 -17.22 11.18
C PHE A 171 -2.20 -16.69 9.79
N SER A 172 -3.48 -16.38 9.55
CA SER A 172 -3.97 -15.83 8.27
C SER A 172 -3.42 -14.44 7.92
N ASN A 173 -2.82 -13.74 8.88
CA ASN A 173 -2.19 -12.43 8.63
C ASN A 173 -0.75 -12.57 8.14
N ILE A 174 -0.15 -13.75 8.24
CA ILE A 174 1.28 -13.95 7.98
C ILE A 174 1.53 -14.26 6.51
N ASP A 175 2.47 -13.53 5.91
CA ASP A 175 2.90 -13.72 4.53
C ASP A 175 4.06 -14.73 4.39
N LEU A 176 4.55 -14.91 3.16
CA LEU A 176 5.69 -15.78 2.83
C LEU A 176 6.98 -15.38 3.58
N ASN A 177 7.10 -14.13 4.01
CA ASN A 177 8.27 -13.62 4.74
C ASN A 177 8.15 -13.82 6.25
N HIS A 178 7.11 -14.54 6.71
CA HIS A 178 6.82 -14.78 8.12
C HIS A 178 6.54 -13.52 8.95
N HIS A 179 6.07 -12.45 8.28
CA HIS A 179 5.61 -11.22 8.92
C HIS A 179 4.14 -10.98 8.60
N VAL A 180 3.51 -10.09 9.37
CA VAL A 180 2.17 -9.61 9.04
C VAL A 180 2.19 -8.95 7.66
N ASN A 181 1.34 -9.42 6.76
CA ASN A 181 1.14 -8.85 5.43
C ASN A 181 0.66 -7.40 5.57
N ASN A 182 1.23 -6.49 4.79
CA ASN A 182 0.84 -5.07 4.74
C ASN A 182 -0.68 -4.86 4.60
N VAL A 183 -1.37 -5.71 3.82
CA VAL A 183 -2.83 -5.63 3.66
C VAL A 183 -3.59 -5.88 4.97
N SER A 184 -3.05 -6.69 5.89
CA SER A 184 -3.68 -6.95 7.19
C SER A 184 -3.81 -5.67 8.03
N TYR A 185 -2.85 -4.74 7.97
CA TYR A 185 -2.96 -3.47 8.68
C TYR A 185 -4.12 -2.62 8.14
N LEU A 186 -4.36 -2.64 6.83
CA LEU A 186 -5.48 -1.94 6.21
C LEU A 186 -6.83 -2.57 6.60
N GLN A 187 -6.87 -3.90 6.74
CA GLN A 187 -8.05 -4.61 7.23
C GLN A 187 -8.31 -4.28 8.70
N TRP A 188 -7.30 -4.36 9.56
CA TRP A 188 -7.42 -4.00 10.98
C TRP A 188 -7.87 -2.56 11.15
N TYR A 189 -7.39 -1.64 10.32
CA TYR A 189 -7.87 -0.26 10.34
C TYR A 189 -9.39 -0.18 10.16
N LEU A 190 -9.94 -0.85 9.14
CA LEU A 190 -11.38 -0.87 8.89
C LEU A 190 -12.15 -1.66 9.95
N ASP A 191 -11.58 -2.75 10.47
CA ASP A 191 -12.21 -3.61 11.49
C ASP A 191 -12.38 -2.92 12.85
N TYR A 192 -11.55 -1.90 13.14
CA TYR A 192 -11.47 -1.31 14.48
C TYR A 192 -11.92 0.14 14.59
N ILE A 193 -12.13 0.86 13.49
CA ILE A 193 -12.83 2.14 13.51
C ILE A 193 -14.36 1.92 13.62
N PRO A 194 -15.16 2.94 13.95
CA PRO A 194 -16.62 2.82 13.98
C PRO A 194 -17.19 2.33 12.64
N ASN A 195 -18.12 1.37 12.70
CA ASN A 195 -18.66 0.70 11.51
C ASN A 195 -19.32 1.66 10.51
N ASP A 196 -19.99 2.70 10.99
CA ASP A 196 -20.59 3.73 10.14
C ASP A 196 -19.53 4.49 9.33
N VAL A 197 -18.39 4.81 9.96
CA VAL A 197 -17.24 5.41 9.29
C VAL A 197 -16.62 4.43 8.29
N ALA A 198 -16.41 3.17 8.68
CA ALA A 198 -15.86 2.14 7.79
C ALA A 198 -16.73 1.87 6.55
N LEU A 199 -18.04 2.11 6.64
CA LEU A 199 -18.98 1.97 5.52
C LEU A 199 -19.01 3.17 4.58
N TYR A 200 -18.44 4.31 4.96
CA TYR A 200 -18.32 5.46 4.06
C TYR A 200 -17.27 5.23 2.97
N PRO A 201 -17.44 5.82 1.77
CA PRO A 201 -16.39 5.80 0.76
C PRO A 201 -15.10 6.43 1.27
N LEU A 202 -13.98 5.73 1.09
CA LEU A 202 -12.64 6.30 1.24
C LEU A 202 -12.37 7.25 0.07
N ASN A 203 -11.92 8.46 0.36
CA ASN A 203 -11.42 9.41 -0.65
C ASN A 203 -9.89 9.30 -0.76
N GLU A 204 -9.21 9.34 0.38
CA GLU A 204 -7.76 9.15 0.48
C GLU A 204 -7.41 8.30 1.70
N LEU A 205 -6.40 7.45 1.56
CA LEU A 205 -5.75 6.76 2.66
C LEU A 205 -4.23 6.79 2.47
N VAL A 206 -3.51 7.31 3.45
CA VAL A 206 -2.05 7.21 3.53
C VAL A 206 -1.69 6.23 4.63
N VAL A 207 -0.78 5.31 4.33
CA VAL A 207 -0.24 4.34 5.28
C VAL A 207 1.28 4.43 5.32
N ASN A 208 1.85 4.35 6.52
CA ASN A 208 3.29 4.25 6.78
C ASN A 208 3.54 2.96 7.56
N TYR A 209 4.29 2.04 6.97
CA TYR A 209 4.76 0.80 7.61
C TYR A 209 6.12 1.06 8.23
N LEU A 210 6.25 0.81 9.53
CA LEU A 210 7.38 1.27 10.34
C LEU A 210 8.20 0.10 10.91
N HIS A 211 7.52 -0.86 11.54
CA HIS A 211 8.14 -2.01 12.18
C HIS A 211 7.37 -3.30 11.87
N GLU A 212 8.10 -4.39 11.64
CA GLU A 212 7.53 -5.71 11.37
C GLU A 212 6.81 -6.26 12.63
N VAL A 213 5.66 -6.91 12.43
CA VAL A 213 4.91 -7.63 13.47
C VAL A 213 4.87 -9.11 13.08
N ARG A 214 4.93 -10.00 14.08
CA ARG A 214 5.05 -11.45 13.91
C ARG A 214 3.85 -12.21 14.44
N LEU A 215 3.79 -13.50 14.10
CA LEU A 215 2.78 -14.41 14.60
C LEU A 215 2.79 -14.42 16.15
N ASN A 216 1.58 -14.37 16.74
CA ASN A 216 1.33 -14.30 18.18
C ASN A 216 1.66 -12.98 18.87
N ASP A 217 2.24 -11.99 18.17
CA ASP A 217 2.32 -10.64 18.70
C ASP A 217 0.91 -10.11 19.00
N LYS A 218 0.86 -9.13 19.89
CA LYS A 218 -0.34 -8.36 20.18
C LYS A 218 -0.13 -6.94 19.72
N VAL A 219 -1.12 -6.39 19.04
CA VAL A 219 -1.08 -5.03 18.49
C VAL A 219 -2.15 -4.21 19.19
N SER A 220 -1.73 -3.16 19.88
CA SER A 220 -2.62 -2.14 20.44
C SER A 220 -2.98 -1.15 19.34
N ILE A 221 -4.27 -0.84 19.21
CA ILE A 221 -4.78 0.01 18.14
C ILE A 221 -5.39 1.26 18.76
N TYR A 222 -4.89 2.39 18.29
CA TYR A 222 -5.30 3.72 18.69
C TYR A 222 -5.85 4.45 17.47
N TYR A 223 -6.95 5.18 17.62
CA TYR A 223 -7.39 6.11 16.59
C TYR A 223 -7.93 7.41 17.19
N ASP A 224 -7.96 8.46 16.37
CA ASP A 224 -8.66 9.72 16.60
C ASP A 224 -9.51 10.06 15.37
N ILE A 225 -10.71 10.58 15.62
CA ILE A 225 -11.68 10.92 14.57
C ILE A 225 -12.00 12.40 14.67
N LYS A 226 -11.68 13.14 13.61
CA LYS A 226 -12.02 14.54 13.45
C LYS A 226 -13.17 14.67 12.45
N PRO A 227 -14.41 14.83 12.92
CA PRO A 227 -15.54 15.02 12.03
C PRO A 227 -15.45 16.39 11.36
N GLY A 228 -15.70 16.42 10.05
CA GLY A 228 -16.06 17.62 9.30
C GLY A 228 -17.48 17.50 8.74
N ASP A 229 -17.92 18.52 8.02
CA ASP A 229 -19.29 18.57 7.48
C ASP A 229 -19.56 17.40 6.52
N ASN A 230 -18.68 17.21 5.53
CA ASN A 230 -18.80 16.15 4.51
C ASN A 230 -17.67 15.11 4.55
N LEU A 231 -16.57 15.42 5.22
CA LEU A 231 -15.39 14.57 5.30
C LEU A 231 -15.12 14.19 6.76
N ILE A 232 -14.71 12.96 7.00
CA ILE A 232 -14.26 12.49 8.30
C ILE A 232 -12.78 12.16 8.17
N HIS A 233 -11.96 12.85 8.96
CA HIS A 233 -10.54 12.56 9.03
C HIS A 233 -10.30 11.58 10.17
N VAL A 234 -9.64 10.47 9.87
CA VAL A 234 -9.30 9.45 10.86
C VAL A 234 -7.78 9.29 10.87
N THR A 235 -7.18 9.42 12.05
CA THR A 235 -5.78 9.03 12.27
C THR A 235 -5.76 7.75 13.08
N CYS A 236 -4.90 6.81 12.74
CA CYS A 236 -4.80 5.51 13.38
C CYS A 236 -3.34 5.12 13.55
N GLU A 237 -2.99 4.63 14.73
CA GLU A 237 -1.66 4.10 15.05
C GLU A 237 -1.79 2.72 15.67
N MET A 238 -0.99 1.80 15.16
CA MET A 238 -0.93 0.42 15.57
C MET A 238 0.44 0.17 16.18
N VAL A 239 0.48 -0.26 17.44
CA VAL A 239 1.71 -0.39 18.23
C VAL A 239 1.86 -1.85 18.67
N ASN A 240 3.06 -2.40 18.56
CA ASN A 240 3.34 -3.72 19.13
C ASN A 240 3.31 -3.60 20.67
N ALA A 241 2.37 -4.30 21.30
CA ALA A 241 2.10 -4.18 22.73
C ALA A 241 3.26 -4.67 23.63
N ALA A 242 4.19 -5.47 23.08
CA ALA A 242 5.33 -5.96 23.83
C ALA A 242 6.55 -5.01 23.77
N THR A 243 6.74 -4.33 22.64
CA THR A 243 7.93 -3.48 22.41
C THR A 243 7.64 -1.99 22.47
N ASP A 244 6.36 -1.60 22.49
CA ASP A 244 5.90 -0.21 22.37
C ASP A 244 6.37 0.49 21.08
N GLN A 245 6.78 -0.29 20.08
CA GLN A 245 7.20 0.23 18.78
C GLN A 245 5.98 0.38 17.85
N PRO A 246 5.83 1.52 17.17
CA PRO A 246 4.75 1.72 16.21
C PRO A 246 4.96 0.82 15.00
N ALA A 247 4.04 -0.10 14.74
CA ALA A 247 4.10 -0.99 13.58
C ALA A 247 3.61 -0.29 12.31
N CYS A 248 2.48 0.42 12.42
CA CYS A 248 1.79 1.04 11.30
C CYS A 248 1.10 2.33 11.72
N ARG A 249 1.09 3.33 10.84
CA ARG A 249 0.29 4.55 10.97
C ARG A 249 -0.54 4.76 9.73
N ILE A 250 -1.79 5.16 9.91
CA ILE A 250 -2.74 5.42 8.85
C ILE A 250 -3.39 6.78 9.09
N GLU A 251 -3.47 7.60 8.05
CA GLU A 251 -4.37 8.75 7.98
C GLU A 251 -5.32 8.52 6.81
N ALA A 252 -6.62 8.66 7.05
CA ALA A 252 -7.65 8.41 6.05
C ALA A 252 -8.70 9.51 6.06
N ILE A 253 -9.26 9.77 4.88
CA ILE A 253 -10.35 10.71 4.66
C ILE A 253 -11.52 9.91 4.11
N HIS A 254 -12.57 9.79 4.92
CA HIS A 254 -13.84 9.17 4.53
C HIS A 254 -14.84 10.25 4.13
N GLN A 255 -15.68 9.96 3.14
CA GLN A 255 -16.72 10.86 2.66
C GLN A 255 -18.08 10.44 3.22
N LYS A 256 -18.68 11.28 4.07
CA LYS A 256 -20.04 11.03 4.57
C LYS A 256 -21.02 10.93 3.41
N HIS A 257 -22.01 10.06 3.54
CA HIS A 257 -23.18 10.14 2.68
C HIS A 257 -23.80 11.52 2.82
N LYS A 258 -24.12 12.18 1.69
CA LYS A 258 -25.02 13.33 1.75
C LYS A 258 -26.33 12.80 2.34
N THR A 259 -26.69 13.25 3.54
CA THR A 259 -28.06 13.10 4.02
C THR A 259 -28.93 13.80 2.99
N SER A 260 -29.70 13.01 2.24
CA SER A 260 -30.80 13.52 1.44
C SER A 260 -31.73 14.24 2.41
N GLU A 261 -31.84 15.56 2.28
CA GLU A 261 -32.99 16.31 2.84
C GLU A 261 -34.27 15.89 2.12
#